data_AF-A0A2V6WHE5-F1
#
_entry.id   AF-A0A2V6WHE5-F1
#
_cell.length_a   1.000
_cell.length_b   1.000
_cell.length_c   1.000
_cell.angle_alpha   90.00
_cell.angle_beta   90.00
_cell.angle_gamma   90.00
#
_symmetry.space_group_name_H-M   'P 1'
#
loop_
_entity.id
_entity.type
_entity.pdbx_description
1 polymer ?
#
loop_
_entity_poly.entity_id
_entity_poly.type
_entity_poly.pdbx_seq_one_letter_code
_entity_poly.pdbx_strand_id
1 'polypeptide(L)'
;MARIAGVLFDIGGVIQDSPLHAIARYERDHGLPANAINRAVVASGDMGAWSRLERGELTLDAWCAPFEADCRARGVGVDGKRLMQYIAEAGRERPQMLRAVGRLRQHGLRVGALTNNWAREETDPGPH
;
A
#
# COMPACT_ATOMS: atom_id res chain seq x y z
N MET A 1 -14.87 -31.77 -15.13
CA MET A 1 -14.59 -30.31 -15.14
C MET A 1 -14.31 -29.86 -13.72
N ALA A 2 -13.23 -29.10 -13.49
CA ALA A 2 -12.95 -28.54 -12.16
C ALA A 2 -13.94 -27.40 -11.87
N ARG A 3 -14.61 -27.45 -10.72
CA ARG A 3 -15.50 -26.37 -10.24
C ARG A 3 -14.66 -25.35 -9.46
N ILE A 4 -14.82 -24.06 -9.76
CA ILE A 4 -14.18 -22.99 -8.99
C ILE A 4 -14.70 -23.06 -7.55
N ALA A 5 -13.79 -23.24 -6.58
CA ALA A 5 -14.13 -23.39 -5.16
C ALA A 5 -14.06 -22.07 -4.36
N GLY A 6 -13.42 -21.05 -4.92
CA GLY A 6 -13.31 -19.73 -4.32
C GLY A 6 -12.51 -18.75 -5.17
N VAL A 7 -12.52 -17.47 -4.77
CA VAL A 7 -11.84 -16.35 -5.44
C VAL A 7 -11.05 -15.55 -4.40
N LEU A 8 -9.78 -15.28 -4.68
CA LEU A 8 -8.93 -14.38 -3.89
C LEU A 8 -8.75 -13.07 -4.63
N PHE A 9 -8.86 -11.95 -3.91
CA PHE A 9 -8.64 -10.61 -4.44
C PHE A 9 -7.40 -9.97 -3.79
N ASP A 10 -6.56 -9.35 -4.60
CA ASP A 10 -5.68 -8.30 -4.08
C ASP A 10 -6.51 -7.09 -3.64
N ILE A 11 -5.97 -6.23 -2.77
CA ILE A 11 -6.65 -5.00 -2.34
C ILE A 11 -6.19 -3.81 -3.17
N GLY A 12 -4.88 -3.53 -3.20
CA GLY A 12 -4.32 -2.36 -3.88
C GLY A 12 -4.43 -2.45 -5.41
N GLY A 13 -5.16 -1.54 -6.04
CA GLY A 13 -5.39 -1.54 -7.49
C GLY A 13 -6.49 -2.49 -7.98
N VAL A 14 -7.05 -3.32 -7.09
CA VAL A 14 -8.15 -4.24 -7.39
C VAL A 14 -9.41 -3.85 -6.62
N ILE A 15 -9.44 -4.01 -5.28
CA ILE A 15 -10.58 -3.56 -4.47
C ILE A 15 -10.53 -2.05 -4.23
N GLN A 16 -9.33 -1.48 -4.09
CA GLN A 16 -9.09 -0.05 -3.90
C GLN A 16 -8.19 0.49 -5.02
N ASP A 17 -8.03 1.81 -5.12
CA ASP A 17 -7.03 2.39 -6.01
C ASP A 17 -5.59 2.01 -5.61
N SER A 18 -4.68 2.03 -6.58
CA SER A 18 -3.31 1.60 -6.37
C SER A 18 -2.50 2.64 -5.60
N PRO A 19 -1.69 2.23 -4.60
CA PRO A 19 -0.75 3.13 -3.93
C PRO A 19 0.25 3.77 -4.90
N LEU A 20 0.54 3.14 -6.03
CA LEU A 20 1.42 3.70 -7.08
C LEU A 20 0.85 4.97 -7.69
N HIS A 21 -0.48 5.08 -7.85
CA HIS A 21 -1.10 6.32 -8.32
C HIS A 21 -0.99 7.43 -7.27
N ALA A 22 -1.07 7.09 -5.99
CA ALA A 22 -0.89 8.04 -4.89
C ALA A 22 0.55 8.57 -4.85
N ILE A 23 1.53 7.68 -5.00
CA ILE A 23 2.96 8.02 -5.09
C ILE A 23 3.20 8.92 -6.31
N ALA A 24 2.69 8.56 -7.48
CA ALA A 24 2.84 9.37 -8.69
C ALA A 24 2.16 10.75 -8.57
N ARG A 25 1.04 10.84 -7.83
CA ARG A 25 0.42 12.11 -7.50
C ARG A 25 1.30 12.93 -6.55
N TYR A 26 1.81 12.31 -5.50
CA TYR A 26 2.75 12.96 -4.58
C TYR A 26 3.97 13.52 -5.32
N GLU A 27 4.58 12.74 -6.21
CA GLU A 27 5.71 13.17 -7.02
C GLU A 27 5.40 14.44 -7.83
N ARG A 28 4.25 14.46 -8.53
CA ARG A 28 3.82 15.64 -9.30
C ARG A 28 3.58 16.85 -8.41
N ASP A 29 2.85 16.66 -7.30
CA ASP A 29 2.45 17.74 -6.40
C ASP A 29 3.67 18.38 -5.68
N HIS A 30 4.80 17.66 -5.59
CA HIS A 30 6.05 18.13 -4.97
C HIS A 30 7.18 18.40 -5.98
N GLY A 31 6.89 18.38 -7.29
CA GLY A 31 7.88 18.67 -8.34
C GLY A 31 9.00 17.64 -8.47
N LEU A 32 8.77 16.41 -8.02
CA LEU A 32 9.73 15.31 -8.16
C LEU A 32 9.69 14.74 -9.60
N PRO A 33 10.82 14.24 -10.12
CA PRO A 33 10.82 13.52 -11.38
C PRO A 33 9.86 12.33 -11.33
N ALA A 34 9.15 12.07 -12.42
CA ALA A 34 8.24 10.94 -12.49
C ALA A 34 8.97 9.62 -12.15
N ASN A 35 8.33 8.80 -11.32
CA ASN A 35 8.81 7.49 -10.87
C ASN A 35 10.10 7.57 -10.02
N ALA A 36 10.47 8.74 -9.48
CA ALA A 36 11.66 8.92 -8.65
C ALA A 36 11.61 8.11 -7.35
N ILE A 37 10.47 8.08 -6.68
CA ILE A 37 10.29 7.36 -5.42
C ILE A 37 10.37 5.86 -5.67
N ASN A 38 9.70 5.36 -6.71
CA ASN A 38 9.75 3.95 -7.07
C ASN A 38 11.18 3.51 -7.45
N ARG A 39 11.92 4.33 -8.22
CA ARG A 39 13.34 4.06 -8.49
C ARG A 39 14.16 4.02 -7.20
N ALA A 40 13.86 4.89 -6.24
CA ALA A 40 14.55 4.88 -4.96
C ALA A 40 14.27 3.59 -4.16
N VAL A 41 13.01 3.16 -4.11
CA VAL A 41 12.58 1.91 -3.48
C VAL A 41 13.28 0.71 -4.12
N VAL A 42 13.21 0.58 -5.45
CA VAL A 42 13.83 -0.53 -6.19
C VAL A 42 15.34 -0.57 -5.95
N ALA A 43 16.01 0.58 -5.97
CA ALA A 43 17.44 0.65 -5.75
C ALA A 43 17.85 0.41 -4.29
N SER A 44 16.95 0.51 -3.31
CA SER A 44 17.21 0.09 -1.92
C SER A 44 17.12 -1.42 -1.74
N GLY A 45 16.39 -2.11 -2.63
CA GLY A 45 16.22 -3.56 -2.59
C GLY A 45 15.63 -4.05 -1.27
N ASP A 46 15.86 -5.33 -0.97
CA ASP A 46 15.22 -6.03 0.15
C ASP A 46 15.57 -5.45 1.53
N MET A 47 16.71 -4.76 1.66
CA MET A 47 17.14 -4.12 2.90
C MET A 47 16.61 -2.69 3.06
N GLY A 48 15.94 -2.16 2.04
CA GLY A 48 15.34 -0.83 2.04
C GLY A 48 14.23 -0.66 3.05
N ALA A 49 14.04 0.57 3.52
CA ALA A 49 13.01 0.89 4.49
C ALA A 49 11.61 0.48 4.02
N TRP A 50 11.31 0.67 2.72
CA TRP A 50 10.05 0.25 2.10
C TRP A 50 9.81 -1.27 2.24
N SER A 51 10.76 -2.10 1.80
CA SER A 51 10.62 -3.55 1.88
C SER A 51 10.56 -4.05 3.33
N ARG A 52 11.26 -3.41 4.26
CA ARG A 52 11.19 -3.72 5.69
C ARG A 52 9.83 -3.37 6.30
N LEU A 53 9.21 -2.27 5.88
CA LEU A 53 7.82 -1.95 6.25
C LEU A 53 6.83 -2.99 5.71
N GLU A 54 6.97 -3.41 4.46
CA GLU A 54 6.12 -4.44 3.84
C GLU A 54 6.24 -5.81 4.53
N ARG A 55 7.41 -6.12 5.12
CA ARG A 55 7.62 -7.33 5.92
C ARG A 55 7.23 -7.19 7.40
N GLY A 56 6.78 -6.01 7.83
CA GLY A 56 6.45 -5.73 9.23
C GLY A 56 7.66 -5.62 10.16
N GLU A 57 8.87 -5.47 9.63
CA GLU A 57 10.11 -5.26 10.40
C GLU A 57 10.23 -3.81 10.91
N LEU A 58 9.49 -2.88 10.30
CA LEU A 58 9.39 -1.48 10.71
C LEU A 58 7.93 -1.11 10.93
N THR A 59 7.66 -0.36 12.00
CA THR A 59 6.39 0.34 12.18
C THR A 59 6.35 1.59 11.31
N LEU A 60 5.16 2.15 11.08
CA LEU A 60 5.01 3.38 10.31
C LEU A 60 5.79 4.55 10.92
N ASP A 61 5.79 4.65 12.25
CA ASP A 61 6.51 5.68 13.00
C ASP A 61 8.04 5.51 12.87
N ALA A 62 8.52 4.26 12.90
CA ALA A 62 9.93 3.93 12.71
C ALA A 62 10.39 3.97 11.23
N TRP A 63 9.47 4.03 10.28
CA TRP A 63 9.75 3.92 8.85
C TRP A 63 10.15 5.24 8.18
N CYS A 64 9.59 6.37 8.63
CA CYS A 64 9.74 7.66 7.94
C CYS A 64 11.22 8.06 7.77
N ALA A 65 11.98 8.11 8.86
CA ALA A 65 13.38 8.56 8.80
C ALA A 65 14.28 7.63 7.95
N PRO A 66 14.24 6.29 8.08
CA PRO A 66 14.96 5.39 7.18
C PRO A 66 14.57 5.54 5.71
N PHE A 67 13.28 5.69 5.41
CA PHE A 67 12.80 5.82 4.05
C PHE A 67 13.23 7.14 3.39
N GLU A 68 13.16 8.23 4.13
CA GLU A 68 13.65 9.52 3.65
C GLU A 68 15.16 9.49 3.43
N ALA A 69 15.93 8.78 4.28
CA ALA A 69 17.35 8.58 4.06
C ALA A 69 17.64 7.79 2.78
N ASP A 70 16.90 6.71 2.53
CA ASP A 70 16.97 5.92 1.30
C ASP A 70 16.68 6.79 0.06
N CYS A 71 15.63 7.61 0.10
CA CYS A 71 15.29 8.50 -1.00
C CYS A 71 16.37 9.57 -1.22
N ARG A 72 16.86 10.18 -0.14
CA ARG A 72 17.87 11.25 -0.17
C ARG A 72 19.22 10.78 -0.70
N ALA A 73 19.63 9.55 -0.36
CA ALA A 73 20.82 8.92 -0.92
C ALA A 73 20.77 8.79 -2.45
N ARG A 74 19.57 8.93 -3.05
CA ARG A 74 19.31 8.83 -4.49
C ARG A 74 18.85 10.17 -5.09
N GLY A 75 19.05 11.27 -4.35
CA GLY A 75 18.72 12.62 -4.79
C GLY A 75 17.23 12.94 -4.79
N VAL A 76 16.41 12.17 -4.06
CA VAL A 76 14.95 12.39 -3.97
C VAL A 76 14.62 12.91 -2.57
N GLY A 77 14.19 14.16 -2.47
CA GLY A 77 13.66 14.72 -1.23
C GLY A 77 12.20 14.30 -1.04
N VAL A 78 11.92 13.51 -0.01
CA VAL A 78 10.57 13.03 0.32
C VAL A 78 10.28 13.34 1.78
N ASP A 79 9.03 13.65 2.08
CA ASP A 79 8.45 13.62 3.43
C ASP A 79 7.66 12.31 3.54
N GLY A 80 8.17 11.38 4.34
CA GLY A 80 7.61 10.03 4.47
C GLY A 80 6.19 10.07 5.04
N LYS A 81 5.94 10.93 6.04
CA LYS A 81 4.62 11.07 6.66
C LYS A 81 3.60 11.59 5.66
N ARG A 82 3.97 12.61 4.87
CA ARG A 82 3.11 13.17 3.83
C ARG A 82 2.84 12.16 2.71
N LEU A 83 3.83 11.38 2.31
CA LEU A 83 3.64 10.31 1.32
C LEU A 83 2.61 9.28 1.81
N MET A 84 2.69 8.86 3.08
CA MET A 84 1.76 7.88 3.64
C MET A 84 0.34 8.45 3.79
N GLN A 85 0.19 9.76 4.01
CA GLN A 85 -1.12 10.42 3.93
C GLN A 85 -1.71 10.35 2.53
N TYR A 86 -0.92 10.60 1.48
CA TYR A 86 -1.38 10.46 0.09
C TYR A 86 -1.85 9.04 -0.21
N ILE A 87 -1.10 8.04 0.24
CA ILE A 87 -1.45 6.62 0.06
C ILE A 87 -2.75 6.29 0.81
N ALA A 88 -2.90 6.76 2.06
CA ALA A 88 -4.11 6.54 2.85
C ALA A 88 -5.35 7.22 2.22
N GLU A 89 -5.22 8.45 1.73
CA GLU A 89 -6.30 9.17 1.03
C GLU A 89 -6.69 8.54 -0.31
N ALA A 90 -5.72 7.90 -0.97
CA ALA A 90 -5.92 7.20 -2.23
C ALA A 90 -6.55 5.81 -2.06
N GLY A 91 -6.67 5.28 -0.84
CA GLY A 91 -7.32 3.99 -0.54
C GLY A 91 -8.84 3.97 -0.78
N ARG A 92 -9.33 4.70 -1.79
CA ARG A 92 -10.74 4.72 -2.17
C ARG A 92 -11.13 3.39 -2.79
N GLU A 93 -12.24 2.85 -2.30
CA GLU A 93 -12.82 1.61 -2.79
C GLU A 93 -13.31 1.76 -4.23
N ARG A 94 -13.19 0.70 -5.03
CA ARG A 94 -13.72 0.58 -6.38
C ARG A 94 -15.12 -0.04 -6.30
N PRO A 95 -16.21 0.74 -6.43
CA PRO A 95 -17.56 0.23 -6.16
C PRO A 95 -17.96 -0.94 -7.07
N GLN A 96 -17.44 -0.98 -8.31
CA GLN A 96 -17.64 -2.09 -9.23
C GLN A 96 -17.06 -3.41 -8.72
N MET A 97 -15.92 -3.38 -8.03
CA MET A 97 -15.29 -4.58 -7.49
C MET A 97 -15.97 -5.06 -6.22
N LEU A 98 -16.44 -4.14 -5.38
CA LEU A 98 -17.31 -4.48 -4.25
C LEU A 98 -18.60 -5.16 -4.70
N ARG A 99 -19.23 -4.66 -5.78
CA ARG A 99 -20.40 -5.32 -6.39
C ARG A 99 -20.07 -6.72 -6.91
N ALA A 100 -18.89 -6.91 -7.52
CA ALA A 100 -18.45 -8.22 -8.00
C ALA A 100 -18.26 -9.21 -6.84
N VAL A 101 -17.58 -8.79 -5.76
CA VAL A 101 -17.43 -9.58 -4.53
C VAL A 101 -18.81 -9.96 -3.96
N GLY A 102 -19.75 -9.02 -3.90
CA GLY A 102 -21.12 -9.27 -3.45
C GLY A 102 -21.81 -10.36 -4.27
N ARG A 103 -21.73 -10.27 -5.60
CA ARG A 103 -22.31 -11.29 -6.51
C ARG A 103 -21.68 -12.66 -6.34
N LEU A 104 -20.36 -12.75 -6.18
CA LEU A 104 -19.66 -14.03 -5.97
C LEU A 104 -20.11 -14.71 -4.67
N ARG A 105 -20.24 -13.93 -3.58
CA ARG A 105 -20.75 -14.43 -2.30
C ARG A 105 -22.21 -14.90 -2.41
N GLN A 106 -23.06 -14.16 -3.13
CA GLN A 106 -24.45 -14.56 -3.39
C GLN A 106 -24.57 -15.89 -4.14
N HIS A 107 -23.61 -16.22 -5.00
CA HIS A 107 -23.56 -17.49 -5.73
C HIS A 107 -22.87 -18.63 -4.95
N GLY A 108 -22.58 -18.43 -3.66
CA GLY A 108 -22.02 -19.46 -2.78
C GLY A 108 -20.52 -19.71 -2.95
N LEU A 109 -19.78 -18.84 -3.64
CA LEU A 109 -18.33 -18.94 -3.74
C LEU A 109 -17.67 -18.40 -2.46
N ARG A 110 -16.62 -19.08 -2.00
CA ARG A 110 -15.74 -18.56 -0.95
C ARG A 110 -14.95 -17.39 -1.52
N VAL A 111 -14.91 -16.27 -0.80
CA VAL A 111 -14.14 -15.09 -1.20
C VAL A 111 -13.16 -14.73 -0.09
N GLY A 112 -11.91 -14.47 -0.44
CA GLY A 112 -10.89 -13.96 0.47
C GLY A 112 -10.10 -12.81 -0.15
N ALA A 113 -9.31 -12.12 0.68
CA ALA A 113 -8.36 -11.11 0.24
C ALA A 113 -6.94 -11.58 0.53
N LEU A 114 -6.02 -11.32 -0.40
CA LEU A 114 -4.59 -11.58 -0.25
C LEU A 114 -3.86 -10.33 -0.76
N THR A 115 -3.38 -9.51 0.15
CA THR A 115 -2.69 -8.24 -0.15
C THR A 115 -1.48 -8.10 0.76
N ASN A 116 -0.43 -7.47 0.26
CA ASN A 116 0.69 -7.05 1.10
C ASN A 116 0.23 -5.80 1.86
N ASN A 117 -0.03 -5.94 3.16
CA ASN A 117 -0.44 -4.84 4.04
C ASN A 117 0.60 -4.65 5.15
N TRP A 118 0.76 -3.41 5.62
CA TRP A 118 1.55 -3.08 6.80
C TRP A 118 0.68 -3.12 8.07
N ALA A 119 1.26 -3.59 9.17
CA ALA A 119 0.61 -3.49 10.48
C ALA A 119 0.49 -2.01 10.88
N ARG A 120 -0.73 -1.57 11.19
CA ARG A 120 -0.96 -0.35 11.97
C ARG A 120 -0.95 -0.75 13.43
N GLU A 121 -0.24 -0.03 14.29
CA GLU A 121 -0.41 -0.21 15.73
C GLU A 121 -1.88 0.05 16.07
N GLU A 122 -2.52 -0.94 16.68
CA GLU A 122 -3.83 -0.81 17.30
C GLU A 122 -3.68 0.17 18.47
N THR A 123 -4.06 1.43 18.30
CA THR A 123 -4.32 2.30 19.44
C THR A 123 -5.71 1.99 19.98
N ASP A 124 -5.84 0.92 20.78
CA ASP A 124 -6.88 0.83 21.81
C ASP A 124 -6.56 -0.26 22.86
N PRO A 125 -5.97 0.07 24.03
CA PRO A 125 -6.29 -0.64 25.24
C PRO A 125 -7.60 -0.05 25.75
N GLY A 126 -8.73 -0.51 25.21
CA GLY A 126 -10.05 -0.08 25.66
C GLY A 126 -10.18 -0.23 27.18
N PRO A 127 -10.91 0.65 27.88
CA PRO A 127 -10.97 0.60 29.34
C PRO A 127 -11.73 -0.66 29.77
N HIS A 128 -11.14 -1.35 30.73
CA HIS A 128 -11.77 -2.44 31.50
C HIS A 128 -13.09 -2.02 32.14
#